data_AF-A0A1I3DHZ9-F1
#
_entry.id   AF-A0A1I3DHZ9-F1
#
_cell.length_a   1.000
_cell.length_b   1.000
_cell.length_c   1.000
_cell.angle_alpha   90.00
_cell.angle_beta   90.00
_cell.angle_gamma   90.00
#
_symmetry.space_group_name_H-M   'P 1'
#
loop_
_entity.id
_entity.type
_entity.pdbx_description
1 polymer ?
#
loop_
_entity_poly.entity_id
_entity_poly.type
_entity_poly.pdbx_seq_one_letter_code
_entity_poly.pdbx_strand_id
1 'polypeptide(L)'
;MIKRSTSKLACATAAFVAIASLGLALTPSAHAEDFFSALFGGFHMRPPPEIRVPFQNDDMPRYEAPRQRASHGGGTAYCVRGCDGRYFPAQGNDAESKAQSCKSFCPASETSLVYGSDIDDATTDKGKSYSDLPNAFRYRNEIVAGCTCNGKDPVGLAQVKIEDDPTLRKGDIVAGADGLVVANRNANDRRGVAMNFSPLPDRMRAKFHQVPVVAKE
;
A
#
# COMPACT_ATOMS: atom_id res chain seq x y z
N MET A 1 -44.14 39.71 57.92
CA MET A 1 -44.87 38.61 57.23
C MET A 1 -44.10 37.32 57.52
N ILE A 2 -44.37 36.63 58.64
CA ILE A 2 -45.30 35.46 58.81
C ILE A 2 -44.86 34.29 57.89
N LYS A 3 -44.02 33.36 58.39
CA LYS A 3 -44.28 32.00 58.98
C LYS A 3 -44.49 30.89 57.91
N ARG A 4 -43.65 29.83 57.91
CA ARG A 4 -43.92 28.40 58.33
C ARG A 4 -44.90 27.65 57.38
N SER A 5 -44.89 26.34 57.11
CA SER A 5 -44.16 25.14 57.52
C SER A 5 -44.86 23.94 56.82
N THR A 6 -44.09 22.89 56.46
CA THR A 6 -44.42 21.43 56.51
C THR A 6 -45.76 20.83 56.07
N SER A 7 -45.65 19.90 55.09
CA SER A 7 -45.89 18.44 55.18
C SER A 7 -47.29 17.79 55.05
N LYS A 8 -47.22 16.57 54.46
CA LYS A 8 -48.01 15.32 54.61
C LYS A 8 -49.25 15.16 53.71
N LEU A 9 -49.25 14.18 52.80
CA LEU A 9 -49.51 12.72 52.94
C LEU A 9 -51.00 12.40 53.13
N ALA A 10 -51.59 11.73 52.15
CA ALA A 10 -52.75 10.87 52.33
C ALA A 10 -52.61 9.65 51.40
N CYS A 11 -52.39 8.49 52.03
CA CYS A 11 -52.63 7.17 51.49
C CYS A 11 -54.13 6.93 51.30
N ALA A 12 -54.50 6.11 50.31
CA ALA A 12 -55.62 5.19 50.45
C ALA A 12 -55.34 3.90 49.67
N THR A 13 -55.46 2.78 50.37
CA THR A 13 -55.09 1.40 50.03
C THR A 13 -56.33 0.52 49.88
N ALA A 14 -56.31 -0.45 48.95
CA ALA A 14 -56.84 -1.83 49.07
C ALA A 14 -56.84 -2.47 47.65
N ALA A 15 -55.98 -3.43 47.28
CA ALA A 15 -55.81 -4.84 47.71
C ALA A 15 -56.78 -5.83 47.03
N PHE A 16 -56.25 -6.72 46.16
CA PHE A 16 -56.60 -8.15 45.94
C PHE A 16 -55.55 -8.74 44.96
N VAL A 17 -54.47 -9.37 45.46
CA VAL A 17 -54.22 -10.82 45.61
C VAL A 17 -54.02 -11.60 44.29
N ALA A 18 -52.75 -11.96 44.08
CA ALA A 18 -52.15 -13.20 43.52
C ALA A 18 -52.67 -13.84 42.22
N ILE A 19 -51.75 -14.13 41.29
CA ILE A 19 -51.29 -15.50 40.96
C ILE A 19 -49.86 -15.39 40.39
N ALA A 20 -48.92 -16.06 41.04
CA ALA A 20 -47.63 -16.41 40.47
C ALA A 20 -47.81 -17.74 39.72
N SER A 21 -47.54 -17.76 38.42
CA SER A 21 -47.34 -19.01 37.70
C SER A 21 -46.19 -18.87 36.71
N LEU A 22 -45.17 -19.68 36.98
CA LEU A 22 -44.10 -20.17 36.13
C LEU A 22 -44.37 -20.02 34.62
N GLY A 23 -43.44 -19.36 33.95
CA GLY A 23 -43.23 -19.47 32.52
C GLY A 23 -41.78 -19.12 32.20
N LEU A 24 -40.87 -20.09 32.32
CA LEU A 24 -39.62 -20.04 31.55
C LEU A 24 -40.02 -20.17 30.08
N ALA A 25 -40.37 -19.05 29.46
CA ALA A 25 -40.46 -18.96 28.02
C ALA A 25 -39.02 -18.91 27.49
N LEU A 26 -38.64 -19.96 26.75
CA LEU A 26 -37.49 -19.93 25.85
C LEU A 26 -37.64 -18.69 24.97
N THR A 27 -36.82 -17.67 25.23
CA THR A 27 -36.69 -16.53 24.34
C THR A 27 -36.26 -17.06 22.97
N PRO A 28 -36.98 -16.78 21.87
CA PRO A 28 -36.42 -17.03 20.55
C PRO A 28 -35.10 -16.25 20.46
N SER A 29 -34.06 -16.92 19.97
CA SER A 29 -32.79 -16.27 19.64
C SER A 29 -33.10 -15.07 18.75
N ALA A 30 -32.77 -13.88 19.25
CA ALA A 30 -32.71 -12.70 18.40
C ALA A 30 -31.57 -12.95 17.40
N HIS A 31 -31.91 -13.41 16.20
CA HIS A 31 -31.00 -13.45 15.08
C HIS A 31 -30.78 -12.00 14.65
N ALA A 32 -29.70 -11.40 15.13
CA ALA A 32 -29.17 -10.18 14.55
C ALA A 32 -28.69 -10.54 13.13
N GLU A 33 -29.59 -10.44 12.16
CA GLU A 33 -29.18 -10.29 10.77
C GLU A 33 -28.46 -8.94 10.69
N ASP A 34 -27.13 -9.00 10.61
CA ASP A 34 -26.26 -7.84 10.59
C ASP A 34 -26.61 -6.94 9.40
N PHE A 35 -27.13 -5.76 9.69
CA PHE A 35 -27.47 -4.70 8.74
C PHE A 35 -26.36 -4.42 7.70
N PHE A 36 -25.10 -4.60 8.09
CA PHE A 36 -23.95 -4.45 7.20
C PHE A 36 -23.85 -5.57 6.14
N SER A 37 -24.32 -6.78 6.43
CA SER A 37 -24.34 -7.92 5.48
C SER A 37 -25.35 -7.71 4.34
N ALA A 38 -26.45 -6.99 4.60
CA ALA A 38 -27.43 -6.61 3.60
C ALA A 38 -26.98 -5.40 2.74
N LEU A 39 -26.20 -4.48 3.31
CA LEU A 39 -25.72 -3.29 2.62
C LEU A 39 -24.49 -3.56 1.72
N PHE A 40 -23.63 -4.50 2.11
CA PHE A 40 -22.36 -4.78 1.40
C PHE A 40 -22.29 -6.15 0.73
N GLY A 41 -23.38 -6.90 0.68
CA GLY A 41 -23.45 -8.18 -0.03
C GLY A 41 -22.38 -9.14 0.47
N GLY A 42 -22.61 -9.73 1.64
CA GLY A 42 -21.73 -10.73 2.26
C GLY A 42 -21.15 -11.69 1.21
N PHE A 43 -19.82 -11.78 1.16
CA PHE A 43 -19.06 -12.70 0.32
C PHE A 43 -19.34 -14.14 0.73
N HIS A 44 -20.52 -14.65 0.38
CA HIS A 44 -20.78 -16.08 0.37
C HIS A 44 -20.03 -16.68 -0.82
N MET A 45 -18.77 -17.02 -0.62
CA MET A 45 -18.12 -18.05 -1.43
C MET A 45 -18.94 -19.33 -1.25
N ARG A 46 -19.71 -19.68 -2.28
CA ARG A 46 -20.21 -21.06 -2.41
C ARG A 46 -19.00 -21.98 -2.43
N PRO A 47 -18.94 -23.05 -1.62
CA PRO A 47 -17.94 -24.07 -1.84
C PRO A 47 -18.15 -24.65 -3.25
N PRO A 48 -17.08 -24.84 -4.05
CA PRO A 48 -17.21 -25.53 -5.33
C PRO A 48 -17.72 -26.95 -5.09
N PRO A 49 -18.58 -27.51 -5.96
CA PRO A 49 -19.01 -28.88 -5.82
C PRO A 49 -17.81 -29.82 -5.95
N GLU A 50 -17.61 -30.72 -5.00
CA GLU A 50 -16.70 -31.85 -5.17
C GLU A 50 -17.26 -32.79 -6.24
N ILE A 51 -16.61 -32.81 -7.40
CA ILE A 51 -16.85 -33.85 -8.41
C ILE A 51 -15.98 -35.04 -8.03
N ARG A 52 -16.56 -36.00 -7.30
CA ARG A 52 -15.95 -37.31 -7.08
C ARG A 52 -16.07 -38.13 -8.36
N VAL A 53 -14.99 -38.19 -9.15
CA VAL A 53 -14.91 -39.11 -10.29
C VAL A 53 -14.59 -40.54 -9.80
N PRO A 54 -15.19 -41.61 -10.34
CA PRO A 54 -15.16 -42.93 -9.71
C PRO A 54 -13.93 -43.79 -10.02
N PHE A 55 -12.91 -43.27 -10.72
CA PHE A 55 -11.81 -44.10 -11.22
C PHE A 55 -10.45 -43.45 -10.96
N GLN A 56 -9.81 -43.85 -9.85
CA GLN A 56 -8.36 -43.74 -9.71
C GLN A 56 -7.75 -44.94 -10.45
N ASN A 57 -6.96 -44.67 -11.49
CA ASN A 57 -6.04 -45.65 -12.06
C ASN A 57 -4.63 -45.10 -11.86
N ASP A 58 -3.80 -45.86 -11.14
CA ASP A 58 -2.46 -45.49 -10.64
C ASP A 58 -1.31 -45.62 -11.67
N ASP A 59 -1.61 -45.72 -12.96
CA ASP A 59 -0.58 -45.95 -13.99
C ASP A 59 -0.70 -44.95 -15.15
N MET A 60 -0.08 -43.77 -15.01
CA MET A 60 0.23 -42.90 -16.15
C MET A 60 1.69 -42.46 -16.14
N PRO A 61 2.42 -42.60 -17.26
CA PRO A 61 3.80 -42.14 -17.36
C PRO A 61 3.81 -40.62 -17.17
N ARG A 62 4.69 -40.16 -16.27
CA ARG A 62 4.92 -38.75 -15.94
C ARG A 62 5.23 -37.98 -17.22
N TYR A 63 4.21 -37.37 -17.82
CA TYR A 63 4.40 -36.43 -18.91
C TYR A 63 5.21 -35.29 -18.35
N GLU A 64 6.44 -35.12 -18.84
CA GLU A 64 7.29 -34.00 -18.49
C GLU A 64 6.56 -32.74 -18.92
N ALA A 65 5.96 -32.05 -17.94
CA ALA A 65 5.18 -30.86 -18.19
C ALA A 65 6.06 -29.91 -19.00
N PRO A 66 5.56 -29.33 -20.12
CA PRO A 66 6.30 -28.32 -20.85
C PRO A 66 6.71 -27.27 -19.81
N ARG A 67 8.02 -27.00 -19.67
CA ARG A 67 8.52 -25.92 -18.83
C ARG A 67 7.60 -24.74 -19.07
N GLN A 68 6.80 -24.40 -18.06
CA GLN A 68 5.92 -23.25 -18.13
C GLN A 68 6.87 -22.10 -18.43
N ARG A 69 6.84 -21.59 -19.68
CA ARG A 69 7.38 -20.28 -19.96
C ARG A 69 6.67 -19.40 -18.96
N ALA A 70 7.43 -18.87 -17.98
CA ALA A 70 6.90 -18.05 -16.92
C ALA A 70 5.98 -17.03 -17.58
N SER A 71 4.67 -17.23 -17.41
CA SER A 71 3.70 -16.23 -17.79
C SER A 71 4.01 -15.11 -16.82
N HIS A 72 4.64 -14.04 -17.29
CA HIS A 72 4.93 -12.83 -16.51
C HIS A 72 3.63 -12.06 -16.25
N GLY A 73 2.57 -12.77 -15.85
CA GLY A 73 1.21 -12.29 -15.62
C GLY A 73 0.81 -12.66 -14.21
N GLY A 74 1.16 -11.81 -13.25
CA GLY A 74 0.62 -11.85 -11.88
C GLY A 74 1.62 -11.65 -10.75
N GLY A 75 2.93 -11.77 -10.98
CA GLY A 75 3.96 -11.58 -9.96
C GLY A 75 4.40 -10.12 -9.80
N THR A 76 4.74 -9.74 -8.58
CA THR A 76 5.41 -8.46 -8.28
C THR A 76 6.80 -8.47 -8.92
N ALA A 77 7.21 -7.33 -9.45
CA ALA A 77 8.56 -7.13 -9.94
C ALA A 77 9.38 -6.38 -8.89
N TYR A 78 10.63 -6.80 -8.68
CA TYR A 78 11.53 -6.20 -7.71
C TYR A 78 12.83 -5.78 -8.37
N CYS A 79 13.23 -4.55 -8.12
CA CYS A 79 14.56 -4.05 -8.38
C CYS A 79 15.48 -4.56 -7.27
N VAL A 80 16.50 -5.32 -7.64
CA VAL A 80 17.52 -5.83 -6.73
C VAL A 80 18.82 -5.11 -7.01
N ARG A 81 19.42 -4.53 -5.98
CA ARG A 81 20.70 -3.85 -6.08
C ARG A 81 21.85 -4.84 -6.03
N GLY A 82 22.77 -4.76 -6.98
CA GLY A 82 23.81 -5.77 -7.18
C GLY A 82 24.86 -5.84 -6.06
N CYS A 83 25.15 -4.73 -5.38
CA CYS A 83 26.25 -4.65 -4.40
C CYS A 83 25.92 -5.21 -3.01
N ASP A 84 24.65 -5.19 -2.59
CA ASP A 84 24.21 -5.69 -1.27
C ASP A 84 22.91 -6.51 -1.31
N GLY A 85 22.38 -6.73 -2.51
CA GLY A 85 21.15 -7.47 -2.72
C GLY A 85 19.90 -6.73 -2.29
N ARG A 86 19.95 -5.47 -1.82
CA ARG A 86 18.74 -4.79 -1.33
C ARG A 86 17.69 -4.68 -2.43
N TYR A 87 16.44 -5.00 -2.09
CA TYR A 87 15.34 -4.98 -3.06
C TYR A 87 14.29 -3.91 -2.76
N PHE A 88 13.60 -3.47 -3.80
CA PHE A 88 12.44 -2.59 -3.71
C PHE A 88 11.49 -2.84 -4.90
N PRO A 89 10.18 -2.52 -4.77
CA PRO A 89 9.22 -2.77 -5.84
C PRO A 89 9.55 -1.98 -7.11
N ALA A 90 9.61 -2.67 -8.26
CA ALA A 90 9.78 -2.05 -9.56
C ALA A 90 8.43 -1.49 -10.05
N GLN A 91 8.48 -0.31 -10.68
CA GLN A 91 7.30 0.35 -11.25
C GLN A 91 7.32 0.26 -12.78
N GLY A 92 6.16 0.10 -13.41
CA GLY A 92 6.05 0.07 -14.87
C GLY A 92 5.23 -1.11 -15.38
N ASN A 93 4.73 -0.97 -16.61
CA ASN A 93 3.82 -1.94 -17.22
C ASN A 93 4.59 -3.09 -17.90
N ASP A 94 5.68 -2.76 -18.58
CA ASP A 94 6.55 -3.70 -19.29
C ASP A 94 7.94 -3.82 -18.60
N ALA A 95 8.74 -4.78 -19.06
CA ALA A 95 10.06 -5.06 -18.49
C ALA A 95 11.04 -3.90 -18.66
N GLU A 96 10.96 -3.15 -19.76
CA GLU A 96 11.84 -2.02 -20.03
C GLU A 96 11.54 -0.85 -19.07
N SER A 97 10.27 -0.51 -18.91
CA SER A 97 9.78 0.50 -17.96
C SER A 97 10.15 0.13 -16.53
N LYS A 98 10.07 -1.16 -16.17
CA LYS A 98 10.50 -1.67 -14.85
C LYS A 98 12.00 -1.54 -14.65
N ALA A 99 12.81 -1.92 -15.64
CA ALA A 99 14.25 -1.74 -15.56
C ALA A 99 14.64 -0.25 -15.48
N GLN A 100 13.95 0.60 -16.24
CA GLN A 100 14.16 2.05 -16.21
C GLN A 100 13.80 2.65 -14.86
N SER A 101 12.70 2.20 -14.22
CA SER A 101 12.35 2.67 -12.88
C SER A 101 13.40 2.27 -11.85
N CYS A 102 13.94 1.04 -11.91
CA CYS A 102 15.06 0.64 -11.05
C CYS A 102 16.26 1.58 -11.19
N LYS A 103 16.61 1.92 -12.42
CA LYS A 103 17.73 2.83 -12.73
C LYS A 103 17.46 4.27 -12.26
N SER A 104 16.22 4.75 -12.39
CA SER A 104 15.84 6.08 -11.90
C SER A 104 15.89 6.16 -10.37
N PHE A 105 15.50 5.09 -9.68
CA PHE A 105 15.56 5.05 -8.20
C PHE A 105 16.99 4.88 -7.68
N CYS A 106 17.84 4.14 -8.39
CA CYS A 106 19.22 3.85 -7.99
C CYS A 106 20.21 4.04 -9.16
N PRO A 107 20.46 5.28 -9.61
CA PRO A 107 21.38 5.59 -10.71
C PRO A 107 22.86 5.39 -10.34
N ALA A 108 23.21 5.42 -9.06
CA ALA A 108 24.60 5.25 -8.60
C ALA A 108 25.00 3.78 -8.35
N SER A 109 24.08 2.83 -8.53
CA SER A 109 24.33 1.39 -8.32
C SER A 109 23.75 0.57 -9.46
N GLU A 110 24.37 -0.57 -9.76
CA GLU A 110 23.79 -1.52 -10.70
C GLU A 110 22.57 -2.22 -10.06
N THR A 111 21.49 -2.34 -10.85
CA THR A 111 20.26 -3.00 -10.43
C THR A 111 19.86 -4.07 -11.43
N SER A 112 19.41 -5.22 -10.93
CA SER A 112 18.81 -6.31 -11.69
C SER A 112 17.32 -6.44 -11.39
N LEU A 113 16.55 -6.96 -12.32
CA LEU A 113 15.11 -7.18 -12.17
C LEU A 113 14.82 -8.66 -11.86
N VAL A 114 13.99 -8.90 -10.86
CA VAL A 114 13.46 -10.23 -10.50
C VAL A 114 11.95 -10.18 -10.34
N TYR A 115 11.29 -11.34 -10.50
CA TYR A 115 9.84 -11.47 -10.50
C TYR A 115 9.41 -12.63 -9.61
N GLY A 116 8.37 -12.43 -8.83
CA GLY A 116 7.79 -13.44 -7.94
C GLY A 116 6.56 -12.92 -7.22
N SER A 117 5.79 -13.79 -6.59
CA SER A 117 4.77 -13.34 -5.62
C SER A 117 5.43 -12.66 -4.42
N ASP A 118 6.56 -13.24 -3.99
CA ASP A 118 7.39 -12.81 -2.88
C ASP A 118 8.86 -12.77 -3.32
N ILE A 119 9.68 -12.01 -2.60
CA ILE A 119 11.08 -11.82 -2.96
C ILE A 119 11.90 -13.10 -2.77
N ASP A 120 11.58 -13.92 -1.77
CA ASP A 120 12.38 -15.09 -1.39
C ASP A 120 12.33 -16.18 -2.49
N ASP A 121 11.23 -16.23 -3.24
CA ASP A 121 11.01 -17.11 -4.39
C ASP A 121 11.18 -16.39 -5.75
N ALA A 122 11.59 -15.12 -5.73
CA ALA A 122 11.69 -14.34 -6.96
C ALA A 122 12.83 -14.81 -7.85
N THR A 123 12.60 -14.77 -9.17
CA THR A 123 13.57 -15.21 -10.17
C THR A 123 13.81 -14.12 -11.23
N THR A 124 15.04 -14.06 -11.73
CA THR A 124 15.39 -13.23 -12.89
C THR A 124 14.71 -13.76 -14.16
N ASP A 125 14.68 -12.97 -15.23
CA ASP A 125 14.21 -13.41 -16.56
C ASP A 125 14.94 -14.66 -17.09
N LYS A 126 16.16 -14.91 -16.58
CA LYS A 126 17.01 -16.06 -16.93
C LYS A 126 16.76 -17.28 -16.03
N GLY A 127 15.80 -17.20 -15.11
CA GLY A 127 15.43 -18.28 -14.17
C GLY A 127 16.34 -18.43 -12.96
N LYS A 128 17.30 -17.52 -12.74
CA LYS A 128 18.13 -17.53 -11.53
C LYS A 128 17.36 -16.96 -10.35
N SER A 129 17.32 -17.66 -9.21
CA SER A 129 16.67 -17.17 -7.99
C SER A 129 17.40 -15.97 -7.41
N TYR A 130 16.65 -15.08 -6.76
CA TYR A 130 17.18 -13.96 -5.99
C TYR A 130 18.17 -14.44 -4.92
N SER A 131 17.87 -15.55 -4.25
CA SER A 131 18.74 -16.17 -3.22
C SER A 131 20.10 -16.64 -3.76
N ASP A 132 20.19 -16.94 -5.07
CA ASP A 132 21.43 -17.39 -5.71
C ASP A 132 22.30 -16.22 -6.21
N LEU A 133 21.83 -14.97 -6.08
CA LEU A 133 22.61 -13.80 -6.49
C LEU A 133 23.81 -13.60 -5.56
N PRO A 134 24.97 -13.12 -6.06
CA PRO A 134 26.21 -13.07 -5.29
C PRO A 134 26.13 -12.33 -3.95
N ASN A 135 25.30 -11.30 -3.86
CA ASN A 135 25.11 -10.48 -2.66
C ASN A 135 23.67 -10.56 -2.11
N ALA A 136 22.92 -11.62 -2.40
CA ALA A 136 21.54 -11.77 -1.93
C ALA A 136 21.44 -11.56 -0.41
N PHE A 137 20.42 -10.80 0.03
CA PHE A 137 20.14 -10.51 1.44
C PHE A 137 21.25 -9.86 2.27
N ARG A 138 22.40 -9.51 1.68
CA ARG A 138 23.56 -8.97 2.41
C ARG A 138 23.22 -7.69 3.19
N TYR A 139 22.34 -6.86 2.63
CA TYR A 139 21.79 -5.66 3.25
C TYR A 139 21.11 -5.88 4.61
N ARG A 140 20.68 -7.12 4.92
CA ARG A 140 20.05 -7.45 6.22
C ARG A 140 21.07 -7.50 7.36
N ASN A 141 22.34 -7.78 7.05
CA ASN A 141 23.38 -8.05 8.03
C ASN A 141 24.40 -6.91 8.14
N GLU A 142 24.66 -6.20 7.04
CA GLU A 142 25.65 -5.13 7.03
C GLU A 142 25.32 -4.03 6.01
N ILE A 143 25.91 -2.85 6.25
CA ILE A 143 25.89 -1.72 5.33
C ILE A 143 27.19 -1.75 4.53
N VAL A 144 27.10 -2.13 3.27
CA VAL A 144 28.27 -2.19 2.36
C VAL A 144 28.70 -0.77 1.99
N ALA A 145 29.96 -0.41 2.32
CA ALA A 145 30.51 0.90 2.02
C ALA A 145 30.46 1.20 0.50
N GLY A 146 29.98 2.39 0.13
CA GLY A 146 29.83 2.82 -1.26
C GLY A 146 28.66 2.19 -2.02
N CYS A 147 27.97 1.19 -1.46
CA CYS A 147 26.75 0.65 -2.03
C CYS A 147 25.58 1.56 -1.66
N THR A 148 25.24 2.52 -2.52
CA THR A 148 24.16 3.51 -2.29
C THR A 148 23.39 3.82 -3.57
N CYS A 149 22.12 4.18 -3.47
CA CYS A 149 21.33 4.61 -4.64
C CYS A 149 21.63 6.05 -5.05
N ASN A 150 22.00 6.90 -4.09
CA ASN A 150 22.27 8.33 -4.30
C ASN A 150 23.77 8.69 -4.43
N GLY A 151 24.67 7.73 -4.22
CA GLY A 151 26.13 7.93 -4.28
C GLY A 151 26.74 8.60 -3.04
N LYS A 152 25.96 8.83 -1.97
CA LYS A 152 26.40 9.62 -0.80
C LYS A 152 26.08 8.94 0.52
N ASP A 153 24.81 8.63 0.73
CA ASP A 153 24.31 8.15 2.02
C ASP A 153 24.06 6.65 1.97
N PRO A 154 24.42 5.90 3.03
CA PRO A 154 24.21 4.44 3.08
C PRO A 154 22.72 4.07 2.95
N VAL A 155 21.85 4.99 3.35
CA VAL A 155 20.40 4.87 3.31
C VAL A 155 19.82 6.06 2.56
N GLY A 156 18.89 5.81 1.65
CA GLY A 156 18.22 6.86 0.88
C GLY A 156 17.98 6.48 -0.57
N LEU A 157 16.94 7.09 -1.15
CA LEU A 157 16.70 7.07 -2.59
C LEU A 157 17.56 8.13 -3.27
N ALA A 158 17.78 7.96 -4.57
CA ALA A 158 18.39 9.01 -5.36
C ALA A 158 17.52 10.26 -5.35
N GLN A 159 18.14 11.40 -5.08
CA GLN A 159 17.48 12.69 -5.20
C GLN A 159 17.35 13.01 -6.69
N VAL A 160 16.12 13.09 -7.17
CA VAL A 160 15.83 13.67 -8.48
C VAL A 160 15.87 15.18 -8.30
N LYS A 161 16.69 15.86 -9.11
CA LYS A 161 16.69 17.33 -9.11
C LYS A 161 15.34 17.80 -9.65
N ILE A 162 14.83 18.89 -9.10
CA ILE A 162 13.54 19.47 -9.50
C ILE A 162 13.53 19.74 -11.02
N GLU A 163 14.65 20.17 -11.59
CA GLU A 163 14.78 20.48 -13.01
C GLU A 163 14.73 19.23 -13.91
N ASP A 164 15.07 18.06 -13.37
CA ASP A 164 15.16 16.80 -14.08
C ASP A 164 13.93 15.90 -13.83
N ASP A 165 12.94 16.37 -13.06
CA ASP A 165 11.74 15.59 -12.74
C ASP A 165 10.73 15.61 -13.91
N PRO A 166 10.53 14.47 -14.61
CA PRO A 166 9.64 14.40 -15.76
C PRO A 166 8.15 14.44 -15.39
N THR A 167 7.82 14.35 -14.09
CA THR A 167 6.42 14.36 -13.63
C THR A 167 5.88 15.78 -13.49
N LEU A 168 6.75 16.79 -13.46
CA LEU A 168 6.38 18.20 -13.29
C LEU A 168 5.56 18.73 -14.47
N ARG A 169 4.48 19.42 -14.13
CA ARG A 169 3.54 20.05 -15.07
C ARG A 169 3.46 21.54 -14.80
N LYS A 170 3.00 22.27 -15.82
CA LYS A 170 2.74 23.70 -15.69
C LYS A 170 1.69 23.93 -14.60
N GLY A 171 2.02 24.78 -13.65
CA GLY A 171 1.15 25.14 -12.52
C GLY A 171 1.46 24.37 -11.23
N ASP A 172 2.31 23.34 -11.30
CA ASP A 172 2.72 22.61 -10.10
C ASP A 172 3.49 23.54 -9.15
N ILE A 173 3.20 23.42 -7.86
CA ILE A 173 3.87 24.16 -6.80
C ILE A 173 4.96 23.26 -6.23
N VAL A 174 6.21 23.68 -6.34
CA VAL A 174 7.38 22.91 -5.92
C VAL A 174 8.06 23.62 -4.74
N ALA A 175 8.49 22.84 -3.75
CA ALA A 175 9.33 23.34 -2.67
C ALA A 175 10.80 23.39 -3.14
N GLY A 176 11.27 24.57 -3.53
CA GLY A 176 12.67 24.82 -3.83
C GLY A 176 13.47 25.22 -2.58
N ALA A 177 14.78 25.36 -2.72
CA ALA A 177 15.68 25.77 -1.65
C ALA A 177 15.31 27.14 -1.04
N ASP A 178 14.88 28.08 -1.89
CA ASP A 178 14.50 29.44 -1.50
C ASP A 178 12.99 29.60 -1.20
N GLY A 179 12.25 28.48 -1.11
CA GLY A 179 10.82 28.44 -0.81
C GLY A 179 9.95 27.92 -1.96
N LEU A 180 8.64 28.19 -1.87
CA LEU A 180 7.67 27.67 -2.84
C LEU A 180 7.77 28.42 -4.18
N VAL A 181 7.94 27.65 -5.26
CA VAL A 181 7.97 28.12 -6.65
C VAL A 181 6.87 27.45 -7.46
N VAL A 182 6.51 28.05 -8.59
CA VAL A 182 5.56 27.49 -9.57
C VAL A 182 6.32 27.07 -10.81
N ALA A 183 6.09 25.84 -11.24
CA ALA A 183 6.63 25.28 -12.47
C ALA A 183 5.87 25.84 -13.68
N ASN A 184 6.59 26.43 -14.63
CA ASN A 184 6.07 26.97 -15.88
C ASN A 184 6.75 26.29 -17.06
N ARG A 185 6.04 26.14 -18.18
CA ARG A 185 6.70 25.67 -19.41
C ARG A 185 7.74 26.68 -19.86
N ASN A 186 8.93 26.19 -20.21
CA ASN A 186 9.91 27.03 -20.87
C ASN A 186 9.45 27.35 -22.29
N ALA A 187 9.21 28.64 -22.58
CA ALA A 187 8.74 29.10 -23.89
C ALA A 187 9.75 28.83 -25.02
N ASN A 188 11.04 28.69 -24.68
CA ASN A 188 12.11 28.43 -25.64
C ASN A 188 12.32 26.94 -25.92
N ASP A 189 11.74 26.05 -25.10
CA ASP A 189 11.78 24.62 -25.34
C ASP A 189 10.52 24.17 -26.09
N ARG A 190 10.65 23.98 -27.40
CA ARG A 190 9.56 23.49 -28.26
C ARG A 190 9.12 22.07 -27.92
N ARG A 191 9.94 21.29 -27.20
CA ARG A 191 9.60 19.94 -26.73
C ARG A 191 8.79 19.97 -25.43
N GLY A 192 8.79 21.10 -24.72
CA GLY A 192 8.02 21.32 -23.50
C GLY A 192 8.46 20.45 -22.31
N VAL A 193 9.70 19.96 -22.33
CA VAL A 193 10.27 19.10 -21.29
C VAL A 193 10.95 19.94 -20.22
N ALA A 194 11.60 21.04 -20.62
CA ALA A 194 12.23 21.96 -19.68
C ALA A 194 11.18 22.84 -18.96
N MET A 195 11.26 22.85 -17.63
CA MET A 195 10.43 23.69 -16.76
C MET A 195 11.24 24.91 -16.28
N ASN A 196 10.59 26.07 -16.23
CA ASN A 196 11.10 27.29 -15.61
C ASN A 196 10.36 27.52 -14.30
N PHE A 197 11.08 28.00 -13.27
CA PHE A 197 10.49 28.22 -11.95
C PHE A 197 10.35 29.71 -11.68
N SER A 198 9.17 30.12 -11.21
CA SER A 198 8.90 31.48 -10.74
C SER A 198 8.43 31.46 -9.30
N PRO A 199 8.75 32.47 -8.47
CA PRO A 199 8.24 32.52 -7.09
C PRO A 199 6.71 32.38 -7.01
N LEU A 200 6.23 31.61 -6.02
CA LEU A 200 4.79 31.47 -5.79
C LEU A 200 4.19 32.83 -5.34
N PRO A 201 3.10 33.31 -5.97
CA PRO A 201 2.45 34.57 -5.59
C PRO A 201 2.02 34.60 -4.12
N ASP A 202 2.16 35.75 -3.45
CA ASP A 202 1.94 35.90 -2.01
C ASP A 202 0.56 35.45 -1.54
N ARG A 203 -0.49 35.74 -2.33
CA ARG A 203 -1.87 35.30 -2.04
C ARG A 203 -2.01 33.78 -1.96
N MET A 204 -1.24 33.03 -2.76
CA MET A 204 -1.23 31.57 -2.69
C MET A 204 -0.32 31.09 -1.58
N ARG A 205 0.84 31.71 -1.39
CA ARG A 205 1.77 31.38 -0.30
C ARG A 205 1.11 31.47 1.08
N ALA A 206 0.30 32.51 1.32
CA ALA A 206 -0.49 32.68 2.54
C ALA A 206 -1.37 31.46 2.89
N LYS A 207 -1.88 30.74 1.88
CA LYS A 207 -2.69 29.54 2.09
C LYS A 207 -1.87 28.33 2.55
N PHE A 208 -0.61 28.26 2.15
CA PHE A 208 0.30 27.17 2.52
C PHE A 208 0.98 27.38 3.88
N HIS A 209 0.98 28.60 4.42
CA HIS A 209 1.50 28.87 5.76
C HIS A 209 0.68 28.24 6.90
N GLN A 210 -0.57 27.87 6.65
CA GLN A 210 -1.48 27.30 7.65
C GLN A 210 -1.63 25.77 7.54
N VAL A 211 -0.83 25.10 6.70
CA VAL A 211 -0.93 23.64 6.57
C VAL A 211 -0.47 23.03 7.89
N PRO A 212 -1.31 22.23 8.57
CA PRO A 212 -0.92 21.60 9.81
C PRO A 212 0.27 20.68 9.54
N VAL A 213 1.38 20.90 10.25
CA VAL A 213 2.55 20.03 10.17
C VAL A 213 2.15 18.68 10.79
N VAL A 214 2.00 17.66 9.94
CA VAL A 214 1.52 16.32 10.35
C VAL A 214 2.67 15.44 10.87
N ALA A 215 3.92 15.83 10.62
CA ALA A 215 5.11 15.19 11.18
C ALA A 215 5.63 16.01 12.37
N LYS A 216 5.21 15.63 13.57
CA LYS A 216 5.89 16.03 14.81
C LYS A 216 6.70 14.82 15.27
N GLU A 217 8.01 15.01 15.46
CA GLU A 217 8.97 14.01 15.93
C GLU A 217 8.50 13.27 17.19
#